data_AF-M0HT83-F1
#
_entry.id   AF-M0HT83-F1
#
_cell.length_a   1.000
_cell.length_b   1.000
_cell.length_c   1.000
_cell.angle_alpha   90.00
_cell.angle_beta   90.00
_cell.angle_gamma   90.00
#
_symmetry.space_group_name_H-M   'P 1'
#
loop_
_entity.id
_entity.type
_entity.pdbx_description
1 polymer ?
#
loop_
_entity_poly.entity_id
_entity_poly.type
_entity_poly.pdbx_seq_one_letter_code
_entity_poly.pdbx_strand_id
1 'polypeptide(L)'
;MAIQSTALESKLESLEQKADQYDTRTNTAARVNKAEEHLMELNQALNKLEGSLDVFEQQAGILTEVFGHSPPSRATSARDKARSITRVSQDDVLDMIDESGQSLSNHIDEVRETREDVNDARRSINDHLKKIQRRKLDDANTAESIQKIVGEDPDAMDTISRYRSFIRSILNPNGSVSSLKTQWQGLEKAFENLDTDWKGFQRHHDLSDQTIEDLKTLSEEGQVDLDDLSDASVNEMLNIPELRSTIKVSL
;
A
#
# COMPACT_ATOMS: atom_id res chain seq x y z
N MET A 1 84.06 25.77 20.25
CA MET A 1 83.25 24.76 19.52
C MET A 1 81.80 24.82 19.99
N ALA A 2 81.03 25.83 19.58
CA ALA A 2 79.63 26.03 20.06
C ALA A 2 78.62 26.32 18.93
N ILE A 3 79.03 26.19 17.66
CA ILE A 3 78.22 26.63 16.49
C ILE A 3 77.49 25.44 15.83
N GLN A 4 77.90 24.19 16.11
CA GLN A 4 77.25 23.01 15.53
C GLN A 4 75.99 22.57 16.30
N SER A 5 75.86 22.89 17.60
CA SER A 5 74.70 22.50 18.41
C SER A 5 73.42 23.21 17.98
N THR A 6 73.50 24.53 17.75
CA THR A 6 72.35 25.39 17.43
C THR A 6 71.77 25.13 16.03
N ALA A 7 72.60 24.71 15.08
CA ALA A 7 72.15 24.34 13.73
C ALA A 7 71.44 22.98 13.67
N LEU A 8 71.78 22.08 14.60
CA LEU A 8 71.12 20.77 14.76
C LEU A 8 69.78 20.92 15.50
N GLU A 9 69.73 21.73 16.56
CA GLU A 9 68.49 22.05 17.29
C GLU A 9 67.46 22.73 16.39
N SER A 10 67.86 23.72 15.58
CA SER A 10 66.95 24.39 14.63
C SER A 10 66.44 23.46 13.53
N LYS A 11 67.25 22.48 13.09
CA LYS A 11 66.79 21.44 12.15
C LYS A 11 65.83 20.46 12.78
N LEU A 12 66.01 20.14 14.07
CA LEU A 12 65.12 19.27 14.84
C LEU A 12 63.74 19.92 15.01
N GLU A 13 63.69 21.19 15.43
CA GLU A 13 62.44 21.97 15.53
C GLU A 13 61.71 22.08 14.17
N SER A 14 62.45 22.29 13.07
CA SER A 14 61.83 22.32 11.74
C SER A 14 61.29 20.95 11.31
N LEU A 15 61.85 19.85 11.79
CA LEU A 15 61.39 18.50 11.52
C LEU A 15 60.18 18.13 12.37
N GLU A 16 60.17 18.49 13.65
CA GLU A 16 59.01 18.37 14.54
C GLU A 16 57.83 19.18 14.01
N GLN A 17 58.03 20.44 13.63
CA GLN A 17 56.95 21.26 13.07
C GLN A 17 56.42 20.71 11.74
N LYS A 18 57.27 20.09 10.91
CA LYS A 18 56.83 19.40 9.70
C LYS A 18 56.09 18.11 10.00
N ALA A 19 56.50 17.37 11.02
CA ALA A 19 55.83 16.17 11.48
C ALA A 19 54.44 16.53 12.04
N ASP A 20 54.33 17.55 12.89
CA ASP A 20 53.06 18.05 13.42
C ASP A 20 52.12 18.55 12.31
N GLN A 21 52.65 19.28 11.31
CA GLN A 21 51.86 19.70 10.15
C GLN A 21 51.44 18.52 9.27
N TYR A 22 52.31 17.52 9.10
CA TYR A 22 52.02 16.32 8.33
C TYR A 22 50.95 15.48 9.05
N ASP A 23 51.07 15.28 10.36
CA ASP A 23 50.10 14.57 11.19
C ASP A 23 48.76 15.32 11.25
N THR A 24 48.79 16.65 11.38
CA THR A 24 47.57 17.48 11.33
C THR A 24 46.88 17.38 9.98
N ARG A 25 47.63 17.47 8.86
CA ARG A 25 47.06 17.32 7.51
C ARG A 25 46.54 15.91 7.25
N THR A 26 47.28 14.89 7.67
CA THR A 26 46.89 13.48 7.49
C THR A 26 45.67 13.15 8.34
N ASN A 27 45.61 13.61 9.59
CA ASN A 27 44.43 13.49 10.45
C ASN A 27 43.24 14.27 9.89
N THR A 28 43.46 15.46 9.33
CA THR A 28 42.39 16.26 8.69
C THR A 28 41.86 15.54 7.44
N ALA A 29 42.73 15.06 6.57
CA ALA A 29 42.34 14.31 5.37
C ALA A 29 41.59 13.01 5.73
N ALA A 30 42.05 12.28 6.74
CA ALA A 30 41.37 11.09 7.23
C ALA A 30 39.97 11.41 7.80
N ARG A 31 39.84 12.52 8.54
CA ARG A 31 38.53 12.99 9.05
C ARG A 31 37.58 13.39 7.92
N VAL A 32 38.08 14.11 6.91
CA VAL A 32 37.29 14.51 5.73
C VAL A 32 36.81 13.27 4.97
N ASN A 33 37.70 12.33 4.65
CA ASN A 33 37.32 11.11 3.93
C ASN A 33 36.25 10.31 4.70
N LYS A 34 36.39 10.18 6.03
CA LYS A 34 35.39 9.48 6.86
C LYS A 34 34.04 10.20 6.86
N ALA A 35 34.04 11.53 6.93
CA ALA A 35 32.82 12.32 6.85
C ALA A 35 32.14 12.16 5.47
N GLU A 36 32.91 12.17 4.39
CA GLU A 36 32.41 11.93 3.03
C GLU A 36 31.77 10.53 2.90
N GLU A 37 32.40 9.49 3.44
CA GLU A 37 31.86 8.12 3.46
C GLU A 37 30.52 8.07 4.21
N HIS A 38 30.45 8.64 5.42
CA HIS A 38 29.22 8.66 6.21
C HIS A 38 28.11 9.48 5.54
N LEU A 39 28.44 10.62 4.91
CA LEU A 39 27.46 11.41 4.17
C LEU A 39 26.91 10.67 2.95
N MET A 40 27.78 9.91 2.25
CA MET A 40 27.34 9.04 1.16
C MET A 40 26.39 7.95 1.66
N GLU A 41 26.70 7.33 2.81
CA GLU A 41 25.82 6.35 3.45
C GLU A 41 24.48 6.94 3.88
N LEU A 42 24.48 8.12 4.50
CA LEU A 42 23.28 8.84 4.90
C LEU A 42 22.40 9.12 3.68
N ASN A 43 22.98 9.66 2.61
CA ASN A 43 22.25 9.95 1.38
C ASN A 43 21.62 8.67 0.78
N GLN A 44 22.35 7.56 0.77
CA GLN A 44 21.80 6.27 0.33
C GLN A 44 20.66 5.77 1.23
N ALA A 45 20.77 5.94 2.55
CA ALA A 45 19.74 5.55 3.50
C ALA A 45 18.46 6.39 3.32
N LEU A 46 18.61 7.71 3.16
CA LEU A 46 17.51 8.64 2.90
C LEU A 46 16.80 8.33 1.57
N ASN A 47 17.53 8.10 0.48
CA ASN A 47 16.94 7.73 -0.82
C ASN A 47 16.13 6.41 -0.73
N LYS A 48 16.62 5.44 0.05
CA LYS A 48 15.88 4.18 0.27
C LYS A 48 14.64 4.37 1.16
N LEU A 49 14.69 5.31 2.10
CA LEU A 49 13.54 5.70 2.93
C LEU A 49 12.49 6.40 2.08
N GLU A 50 12.89 7.38 1.25
CA GLU A 50 12.01 8.10 0.31
C GLU A 50 11.25 7.12 -0.60
N GLY A 51 11.95 6.21 -1.28
CA GLY A 51 11.28 5.21 -2.11
C GLY A 51 10.36 4.27 -1.32
N SER A 52 10.62 4.02 -0.04
CA SER A 52 9.71 3.25 0.83
C SER A 52 8.48 4.07 1.23
N LEU A 53 8.65 5.37 1.46
CA LEU A 53 7.59 6.33 1.77
C LEU A 53 6.66 6.55 0.59
N ASP A 54 7.17 6.67 -0.63
CA ASP A 54 6.34 6.86 -1.82
C ASP A 54 5.32 5.73 -1.99
N VAL A 55 5.79 4.48 -1.89
CA VAL A 55 4.92 3.30 -1.98
C VAL A 55 3.97 3.23 -0.78
N PHE A 56 4.46 3.56 0.42
CA PHE A 56 3.64 3.60 1.63
C PHE A 56 2.50 4.63 1.51
N GLU A 57 2.79 5.86 1.07
CA GLU A 57 1.82 6.94 0.94
C GLU A 57 0.81 6.65 -0.18
N GLN A 58 1.24 6.05 -1.29
CA GLN A 58 0.31 5.60 -2.33
C GLN A 58 -0.69 4.57 -1.79
N GLN A 59 -0.21 3.54 -1.07
CA GLN A 59 -1.07 2.50 -0.51
C GLN A 59 -1.96 3.03 0.63
N ALA A 60 -1.42 3.90 1.48
CA ALA A 60 -2.18 4.57 2.53
C ALA A 60 -3.30 5.42 1.93
N GLY A 61 -3.00 6.20 0.89
CA GLY A 61 -3.98 7.01 0.16
C GLY A 61 -5.08 6.16 -0.50
N ILE A 62 -4.74 4.98 -1.04
CA ILE A 62 -5.77 4.06 -1.54
C ILE A 62 -6.68 3.58 -0.40
N LEU A 63 -6.11 3.15 0.73
CA LEU A 63 -6.90 2.69 1.87
C LEU A 63 -7.84 3.80 2.39
N THR A 64 -7.33 5.03 2.50
CA THR A 64 -8.06 6.14 3.15
C THR A 64 -8.94 6.93 2.20
N GLU A 65 -8.44 7.31 1.03
CA GLU A 65 -9.13 8.23 0.12
C GLU A 65 -10.01 7.52 -0.90
N VAL A 66 -9.59 6.34 -1.35
CA VAL A 66 -10.38 5.53 -2.30
C VAL A 66 -11.44 4.75 -1.53
N PHE A 67 -11.04 4.02 -0.49
CA PHE A 67 -11.97 3.16 0.26
C PHE A 67 -12.50 3.74 1.58
N GLY A 68 -12.09 4.94 1.98
CA GLY A 68 -12.65 5.59 3.18
C GLY A 68 -12.28 4.93 4.51
N HIS A 69 -11.30 4.02 4.55
CA HIS A 69 -10.91 3.33 5.78
C HIS A 69 -9.85 4.13 6.55
N SER A 70 -9.90 4.07 7.88
CA SER A 70 -8.85 4.65 8.72
C SER A 70 -7.51 3.91 8.54
N PRO A 71 -6.38 4.63 8.55
CA PRO A 71 -5.08 3.99 8.51
C PRO A 71 -4.82 3.22 9.82
N PRO A 72 -4.11 2.08 9.78
CA PRO A 72 -3.72 1.37 10.99
C PRO A 72 -2.80 2.26 11.86
N SER A 73 -2.84 2.12 13.19
CA SER A 73 -2.05 2.94 14.11
C SER A 73 -0.56 2.97 13.76
N ARG A 74 -0.02 1.81 13.34
CA ARG A 74 1.36 1.66 12.89
C ARG A 74 1.73 2.54 11.69
N ALA A 75 0.78 2.81 10.79
CA ALA A 75 0.99 3.74 9.67
C ALA A 75 1.17 5.18 10.15
N THR A 76 0.38 5.62 11.13
CA THR A 76 0.53 6.97 11.71
C THR A 76 1.88 7.12 12.40
N SER A 77 2.27 6.14 13.23
CA SER A 77 3.57 6.15 13.92
C SER A 77 4.75 6.14 12.95
N ALA A 78 4.70 5.33 11.89
CA ALA A 78 5.76 5.29 10.89
C ALA A 78 5.89 6.62 10.13
N ARG A 79 4.75 7.25 9.78
CA ARG A 79 4.73 8.58 9.14
C ARG A 79 5.31 9.67 10.05
N ASP A 80 5.00 9.62 11.35
CA ASP A 80 5.52 10.60 12.31
C ASP A 80 7.02 10.43 12.56
N LYS A 81 7.52 9.19 12.63
CA LYS A 81 8.96 8.89 12.68
C LYS A 81 9.68 9.40 11.42
N ALA A 82 9.14 9.10 10.23
CA ALA A 82 9.69 9.59 8.97
C ALA A 82 9.73 11.13 8.90
N ARG A 83 8.70 11.82 9.40
CA ARG A 83 8.70 13.29 9.51
C ARG A 83 9.73 13.83 10.50
N SER A 84 10.08 13.06 11.53
CA SER A 84 11.12 13.44 12.47
C SER A 84 12.49 13.45 11.78
N ILE A 85 12.78 12.40 11.00
CA ILE A 85 14.02 12.27 10.24
C ILE A 85 14.20 13.42 9.24
N THR A 86 13.14 13.84 8.54
CA THR A 86 13.23 14.92 7.54
C THR A 86 13.34 16.33 8.12
N ARG A 87 13.23 16.49 9.45
CA ARG A 87 13.40 17.79 10.12
C ARG A 87 14.85 18.12 10.46
N VAL A 88 15.75 17.15 10.35
CA VAL A 88 17.18 17.35 10.57
C VAL A 88 17.73 18.25 9.46
N SER A 89 18.32 19.38 9.84
CA SER A 89 18.87 20.38 8.93
C SER A 89 20.30 20.02 8.49
N GLN A 90 20.82 20.74 7.49
CA GLN A 90 22.22 20.58 7.09
C GLN A 90 23.18 20.98 8.21
N ASP A 91 22.84 22.02 8.99
CA ASP A 91 23.65 22.47 10.12
C ASP A 91 23.69 21.38 11.21
N ASP A 92 22.57 20.73 11.50
CA ASP A 92 22.53 19.59 12.44
C ASP A 92 23.44 18.44 11.98
N VAL A 93 23.48 18.15 10.67
CA VAL A 93 24.36 17.12 10.10
C VAL A 93 25.83 17.52 10.21
N LEU A 94 26.17 18.80 10.01
CA LEU A 94 27.51 19.31 10.20
C LEU A 94 27.94 19.23 11.68
N ASP A 95 27.05 19.61 12.60
CA ASP A 95 27.27 19.48 14.03
C ASP A 95 27.51 18.01 14.43
N MET A 96 26.76 17.05 13.85
CA MET A 96 26.99 15.61 14.07
C MET A 96 28.36 15.15 13.57
N ILE A 97 28.89 15.72 12.48
CA ILE A 97 30.24 15.41 11.97
C ILE A 97 31.30 15.95 12.93
N ASP A 98 31.08 17.16 13.46
CA ASP A 98 32.02 17.88 14.32
C ASP A 98 32.06 17.32 15.76
N GLU A 99 30.92 16.95 16.33
CA GLU A 99 30.81 16.38 17.67
C GLU A 99 31.50 15.01 17.76
N SER A 100 31.14 14.08 16.88
CA SER A 100 31.82 12.82 16.67
C SER A 100 31.20 12.10 15.48
N GLY A 101 32.00 11.50 14.60
CA GLY A 101 31.46 10.68 13.49
C GLY A 101 30.54 9.52 13.94
N GLN A 102 30.49 9.21 15.24
CA GLN A 102 29.54 8.27 15.84
C GLN A 102 28.11 8.85 15.96
N SER A 103 27.96 10.17 16.17
CA SER A 103 26.66 10.84 16.15
C SER A 103 25.99 10.70 14.78
N LEU A 104 26.73 10.98 13.71
CA LEU A 104 26.25 10.78 12.33
C LEU A 104 25.94 9.30 12.04
N SER A 105 26.77 8.36 12.52
CA SER A 105 26.50 6.92 12.36
C SER A 105 25.19 6.49 13.03
N ASN A 106 24.93 6.98 14.24
CA ASN A 106 23.68 6.67 14.95
C ASN A 106 22.46 7.22 14.19
N HIS A 107 22.58 8.42 13.62
CA HIS A 107 21.51 9.00 12.81
C HIS A 107 21.24 8.18 11.53
N ILE A 108 22.28 7.68 10.87
CA ILE A 108 22.14 6.75 9.73
C ILE A 108 21.37 5.49 10.14
N ASP A 109 21.65 4.94 11.32
CA ASP A 109 20.94 3.76 11.82
C ASP A 109 19.47 4.08 12.17
N GLU A 110 19.18 5.28 12.69
CA GLU A 110 17.81 5.75 12.91
C GLU A 110 17.01 5.88 11.60
N VAL A 111 17.64 6.36 10.52
CA VAL A 111 17.05 6.40 9.17
C VAL A 111 16.72 4.98 8.69
N ARG A 112 17.65 4.02 8.92
CA ARG A 112 17.46 2.62 8.54
C ARG A 112 16.31 1.97 9.34
N GLU A 113 16.24 2.17 10.64
CA GLU A 113 15.15 1.69 11.50
C GLU A 113 13.80 2.30 11.08
N THR A 114 13.77 3.61 10.82
CA THR A 114 12.57 4.30 10.33
C THR A 114 12.08 3.71 9.01
N ARG A 115 12.99 3.35 8.11
CA ARG A 115 12.65 2.65 6.87
C ARG A 115 12.06 1.27 7.12
N GLU A 116 12.55 0.52 8.12
CA GLU A 116 11.96 -0.76 8.49
C GLU A 116 10.55 -0.60 9.03
N ASP A 117 10.32 0.41 9.87
CA ASP A 117 8.99 0.76 10.38
C ASP A 117 8.00 1.14 9.27
N VAL A 118 8.44 1.93 8.29
CA VAL A 118 7.64 2.26 7.09
C VAL A 118 7.31 0.98 6.31
N ASN A 119 8.25 0.06 6.17
CA ASN A 119 8.01 -1.21 5.47
C ASN A 119 7.06 -2.15 6.24
N ASP A 120 7.13 -2.18 7.57
CA ASP A 120 6.19 -2.91 8.41
C ASP A 120 4.79 -2.30 8.34
N ALA A 121 4.68 -0.97 8.42
CA ALA A 121 3.42 -0.26 8.26
C ALA A 121 2.80 -0.50 6.87
N ARG A 122 3.61 -0.47 5.82
CA ARG A 122 3.23 -0.81 4.45
C ARG A 122 2.67 -2.23 4.36
N ARG A 123 3.32 -3.22 4.98
CA ARG A 123 2.79 -4.60 5.05
C ARG A 123 1.41 -4.64 5.71
N SER A 124 1.24 -3.92 6.82
CA SER A 124 -0.05 -3.84 7.51
C SER A 124 -1.15 -3.21 6.63
N ILE A 125 -0.85 -2.14 5.88
CA ILE A 125 -1.79 -1.53 4.93
C ILE A 125 -2.13 -2.52 3.82
N ASN A 126 -1.13 -3.21 3.25
CA ASN A 126 -1.33 -4.20 2.20
C ASN A 126 -2.26 -5.34 2.67
N ASP A 127 -2.13 -5.81 3.91
CA ASP A 127 -3.02 -6.82 4.46
C ASP A 127 -4.48 -6.33 4.58
N HIS A 128 -4.70 -5.05 4.88
CA HIS A 128 -6.04 -4.45 4.84
C HIS A 128 -6.57 -4.37 3.41
N LEU A 129 -5.75 -3.90 2.46
CA LEU A 129 -6.13 -3.84 1.04
C LEU A 129 -6.46 -5.22 0.47
N LYS A 130 -5.72 -6.27 0.85
CA LYS A 130 -6.04 -7.67 0.49
C LYS A 130 -7.39 -8.13 1.03
N LYS A 131 -7.75 -7.72 2.26
CA LYS A 131 -9.06 -8.05 2.83
C LYS A 131 -10.19 -7.35 2.09
N ILE A 132 -10.00 -6.07 1.75
CA ILE A 132 -10.95 -5.30 0.91
C ILE A 132 -11.07 -5.98 -0.46
N GLN A 133 -9.94 -6.31 -1.09
CA GLN A 133 -9.91 -6.96 -2.39
C GLN A 133 -10.73 -8.25 -2.40
N ARG A 134 -10.52 -9.15 -1.43
CA ARG A 134 -11.26 -10.41 -1.34
C ARG A 134 -12.77 -10.16 -1.23
N ARG A 135 -13.19 -9.34 -0.26
CA ARG A 135 -14.61 -9.03 -0.04
C ARG A 135 -15.27 -8.44 -1.29
N LYS A 136 -14.65 -7.41 -1.89
CA LYS A 136 -15.22 -6.78 -3.08
C LYS A 136 -15.22 -7.71 -4.30
N LEU A 137 -14.26 -8.62 -4.42
CA LEU A 137 -14.31 -9.66 -5.47
C LEU A 137 -15.44 -10.66 -5.22
N ASP A 138 -15.70 -11.03 -3.97
CA ASP A 138 -16.83 -11.89 -3.60
C ASP A 138 -18.18 -11.20 -3.90
N ASP A 139 -18.30 -9.90 -3.63
CA ASP A 139 -19.47 -9.09 -4.02
C ASP A 139 -19.67 -9.14 -5.54
N ALA A 140 -18.60 -8.98 -6.31
CA ALA A 140 -18.65 -9.04 -7.77
C ALA A 140 -18.99 -10.43 -8.32
N ASN A 141 -18.54 -11.50 -7.65
CA ASN A 141 -18.92 -12.87 -7.97
C ASN A 141 -20.42 -13.08 -7.72
N THR A 142 -20.92 -12.56 -6.60
CA THR A 142 -22.34 -12.65 -6.24
C THR A 142 -23.20 -11.89 -7.23
N ALA A 143 -22.83 -10.66 -7.57
CA ALA A 143 -23.53 -9.87 -8.58
C ALA A 143 -23.57 -10.58 -9.94
N GLU A 144 -22.46 -11.21 -10.38
CA GLU A 144 -22.43 -11.99 -11.62
C GLU A 144 -23.39 -13.20 -11.54
N SER A 145 -23.38 -13.94 -10.43
CA SER A 145 -24.29 -15.07 -10.22
C SER A 145 -25.76 -14.65 -10.30
N ILE A 146 -26.11 -13.51 -9.70
CA ILE A 146 -27.46 -12.96 -9.79
C ILE A 146 -27.77 -12.59 -11.26
N GLN A 147 -26.88 -11.85 -11.94
CA GLN A 147 -27.07 -11.45 -13.33
C GLN A 147 -27.24 -12.62 -14.29
N LYS A 148 -26.54 -13.73 -14.08
CA LYS A 148 -26.72 -14.97 -14.87
C LYS A 148 -28.13 -15.52 -14.80
N ILE A 149 -28.83 -15.29 -13.70
CA ILE A 149 -30.18 -15.80 -13.51
C ILE A 149 -31.23 -14.77 -13.93
N VAL A 150 -31.00 -13.47 -13.69
CA VAL A 150 -32.00 -12.44 -14.02
C VAL A 150 -31.99 -11.99 -15.49
N GLY A 151 -31.17 -12.62 -16.35
CA GLY A 151 -31.23 -12.45 -17.80
C GLY A 151 -29.97 -11.89 -18.47
N GLU A 152 -28.84 -11.84 -17.76
CA GLU A 152 -27.52 -11.43 -18.25
C GLU A 152 -27.52 -10.08 -18.98
N ASP A 153 -27.93 -9.00 -18.30
CA ASP A 153 -27.86 -7.67 -18.90
C ASP A 153 -26.41 -7.30 -19.29
N PRO A 154 -26.12 -6.97 -20.57
CA PRO A 154 -24.77 -6.69 -21.02
C PRO A 154 -24.09 -5.51 -20.31
N ASP A 155 -24.85 -4.47 -19.96
CA ASP A 155 -24.34 -3.28 -19.28
C ASP A 155 -23.99 -3.58 -17.81
N ALA A 156 -24.81 -4.40 -17.14
CA ALA A 156 -24.51 -4.92 -15.81
C ALA A 156 -23.24 -5.80 -15.80
N MET A 157 -23.11 -6.71 -16.78
CA MET A 157 -21.94 -7.59 -16.89
C MET A 157 -20.65 -6.82 -17.20
N ASP A 158 -20.71 -5.78 -18.04
CA ASP A 158 -19.58 -4.86 -18.27
C ASP A 158 -19.22 -4.09 -16.98
N THR A 159 -20.22 -3.61 -16.23
CA THR A 159 -20.01 -2.94 -14.94
C THR A 159 -19.31 -3.85 -13.93
N ILE A 160 -19.77 -5.10 -13.78
CA ILE A 160 -19.15 -6.10 -12.90
C ILE A 160 -17.70 -6.39 -13.32
N SER A 161 -17.45 -6.51 -14.62
CA SER A 161 -16.11 -6.75 -15.17
C SER A 161 -15.15 -5.60 -14.87
N ARG A 162 -15.59 -4.35 -15.11
CA ARG A 162 -14.79 -3.14 -14.80
C ARG A 162 -14.52 -3.02 -13.32
N TYR A 163 -15.51 -3.30 -12.48
CA TYR A 163 -15.38 -3.30 -11.04
C TYR A 163 -14.33 -4.33 -10.57
N ARG A 164 -14.40 -5.58 -11.06
CA ARG A 164 -13.37 -6.61 -10.76
C ARG A 164 -11.99 -6.20 -11.22
N SER A 165 -11.86 -5.63 -12.42
CA SER A 165 -10.59 -5.18 -12.96
C SER A 165 -9.96 -4.12 -12.05
N PHE A 166 -10.75 -3.12 -11.64
CA PHE A 166 -10.32 -2.11 -10.69
C PHE A 166 -9.85 -2.74 -9.37
N ILE A 167 -10.66 -3.60 -8.76
CA ILE A 167 -10.34 -4.27 -7.49
C ILE A 167 -9.09 -5.14 -7.58
N ARG A 168 -8.83 -5.81 -8.71
CA ARG A 168 -7.58 -6.58 -8.92
C ARG A 168 -6.35 -5.67 -8.99
N SER A 169 -6.51 -4.46 -9.50
CA SER A 169 -5.41 -3.51 -9.68
C SER A 169 -4.98 -2.78 -8.40
N ILE A 170 -5.79 -2.75 -7.33
CA ILE A 170 -5.50 -1.88 -6.16
C ILE A 170 -4.22 -2.21 -5.40
N LEU A 171 -3.69 -3.43 -5.53
CA LEU A 171 -2.43 -3.82 -4.91
C LEU A 171 -1.21 -3.36 -5.72
N ASN A 172 -1.38 -3.16 -7.03
CA ASN A 172 -0.37 -2.66 -7.97
C ASN A 172 -1.03 -1.60 -8.88
N PRO A 173 -1.39 -0.44 -8.31
CA PRO A 173 -2.21 0.56 -8.98
C PRO A 173 -1.46 1.25 -10.11
N ASN A 174 -2.16 1.48 -11.22
CA ASN A 174 -1.70 2.40 -12.26
C ASN A 174 -2.34 3.77 -12.06
N GLY A 175 -1.53 4.79 -11.75
CA GLY A 175 -1.98 6.17 -11.60
C GLY A 175 -1.94 6.71 -10.18
N SER A 176 -2.46 7.93 -10.03
CA SER A 176 -2.47 8.67 -8.76
C SER A 176 -3.68 8.30 -7.90
N VAL A 177 -3.57 8.48 -6.57
CA VAL A 177 -4.66 8.22 -5.61
C VAL A 177 -5.95 8.98 -6.00
N SER A 178 -5.84 10.23 -6.44
CA SER A 178 -7.00 11.04 -6.85
C SER A 178 -7.70 10.48 -8.10
N SER A 179 -6.93 9.98 -9.07
CA SER A 179 -7.48 9.32 -10.26
C SER A 179 -8.19 8.01 -9.90
N LEU A 180 -7.61 7.21 -9.00
CA LEU A 180 -8.21 5.97 -8.51
C LEU A 180 -9.49 6.24 -7.72
N LYS A 181 -9.52 7.29 -6.90
CA LYS A 181 -10.70 7.70 -6.15
C LYS A 181 -11.86 8.05 -7.07
N THR A 182 -11.59 8.84 -8.11
CA THR A 182 -12.63 9.23 -9.09
C THR A 182 -13.17 8.01 -9.83
N GLN A 183 -12.28 7.11 -10.27
CA GLN A 183 -12.67 5.85 -10.91
C GLN A 183 -13.52 4.99 -9.97
N TRP A 184 -13.07 4.83 -8.72
CA TRP A 184 -13.79 4.06 -7.71
C TRP A 184 -15.17 4.61 -7.44
N GLN A 185 -15.33 5.91 -7.22
CA GLN A 185 -16.64 6.51 -6.94
C GLN A 185 -17.65 6.31 -8.08
N GLY A 186 -17.18 6.38 -9.33
CA GLY A 186 -18.02 6.07 -10.49
C GLY A 186 -18.39 4.59 -10.56
N LEU A 187 -17.42 3.70 -10.34
CA LEU A 187 -17.62 2.26 -10.37
C LEU A 187 -18.47 1.74 -9.21
N GLU A 188 -18.23 2.20 -7.99
CA GLU A 188 -19.00 1.83 -6.80
C GLU A 188 -20.45 2.23 -6.96
N LYS A 189 -20.73 3.47 -7.40
CA LYS A 189 -22.11 3.91 -7.66
C LYS A 189 -22.79 3.11 -8.77
N ALA A 190 -22.07 2.79 -9.85
CA ALA A 190 -22.63 1.98 -10.93
C ALA A 190 -22.92 0.55 -10.47
N PHE A 191 -22.01 -0.02 -9.66
CA PHE A 191 -22.12 -1.35 -9.11
C PHE A 191 -23.23 -1.46 -8.05
N GLU A 192 -23.40 -0.47 -7.18
CA GLU A 192 -24.48 -0.39 -6.17
C GLU A 192 -25.89 -0.31 -6.79
N ASN A 193 -26.02 0.11 -8.05
CA ASN A 193 -27.30 0.08 -8.75
C ASN A 193 -27.69 -1.34 -9.22
N LEU A 194 -26.79 -2.32 -9.10
CA LEU A 194 -27.06 -3.72 -9.37
C LEU A 194 -27.51 -4.41 -8.07
N ASP A 195 -28.18 -5.55 -8.20
CA ASP A 195 -28.38 -6.46 -7.07
C ASP A 195 -27.05 -7.13 -6.72
N THR A 196 -26.32 -6.53 -5.77
CA THR A 196 -24.94 -6.94 -5.42
C THR A 196 -24.85 -8.03 -4.37
N ASP A 197 -25.95 -8.35 -3.68
CA ASP A 197 -25.99 -9.38 -2.65
C ASP A 197 -27.31 -10.18 -2.63
N TRP A 198 -27.21 -11.45 -2.26
CA TRP A 198 -28.38 -12.34 -2.17
C TRP A 198 -29.41 -11.86 -1.15
N LYS A 199 -28.99 -11.22 -0.06
CA LYS A 199 -29.89 -10.70 0.98
C LYS A 199 -30.66 -9.45 0.53
N GLY A 200 -30.05 -8.60 -0.29
CA GLY A 200 -30.72 -7.47 -0.92
C GLY A 200 -31.73 -7.96 -1.92
N PHE A 201 -31.30 -8.86 -2.82
CA PHE A 201 -32.18 -9.51 -3.78
C PHE A 201 -33.39 -10.19 -3.12
N GLN A 202 -33.14 -10.98 -2.06
CA GLN A 202 -34.18 -11.62 -1.27
C GLN A 202 -35.22 -10.63 -0.73
N ARG A 203 -34.76 -9.55 -0.08
CA ARG A 203 -35.64 -8.53 0.51
C ARG A 203 -36.37 -7.71 -0.55
N HIS A 204 -35.73 -7.46 -1.69
CA HIS A 204 -36.32 -6.68 -2.77
C HIS A 204 -37.50 -7.42 -3.41
N HIS A 205 -37.39 -8.74 -3.53
CA HIS A 205 -38.39 -9.58 -4.17
C HIS A 205 -39.23 -10.44 -3.19
N ASP A 206 -39.10 -10.21 -1.88
CA ASP A 206 -39.81 -10.94 -0.82
C ASP A 206 -39.68 -12.47 -0.93
N LEU A 207 -38.45 -12.94 -1.19
CA LEU A 207 -38.15 -14.35 -1.40
C LEU A 207 -37.91 -15.07 -0.07
N SER A 208 -38.34 -16.33 0.01
CA SER A 208 -38.00 -17.20 1.13
C SER A 208 -36.52 -17.60 1.11
N ASP A 209 -35.99 -18.00 2.27
CA ASP A 209 -34.61 -18.49 2.39
C ASP A 209 -34.37 -19.71 1.47
N GLN A 210 -35.38 -20.58 1.33
CA GLN A 210 -35.30 -21.74 0.45
C GLN A 210 -35.18 -21.32 -1.02
N THR A 211 -35.99 -20.37 -1.48
CA THR A 211 -35.90 -19.85 -2.85
C THR A 211 -34.52 -19.25 -3.15
N ILE A 212 -33.89 -18.59 -2.17
CA ILE A 212 -32.54 -18.07 -2.34
C ILE A 212 -31.49 -19.17 -2.48
N GLU A 213 -31.59 -20.24 -1.70
CA GLU A 213 -30.69 -21.39 -1.86
C GLU A 213 -30.88 -22.06 -3.22
N ASP A 214 -32.12 -22.23 -3.66
CA ASP A 214 -32.45 -22.78 -4.98
C ASP A 214 -31.86 -21.90 -6.11
N LEU A 215 -31.96 -20.57 -5.98
CA LEU A 215 -31.34 -19.63 -6.94
C LEU A 215 -29.80 -19.68 -6.90
N LYS A 216 -29.17 -19.88 -5.74
CA LYS A 216 -27.71 -20.04 -5.69
C LYS A 216 -27.27 -21.26 -6.47
N THR A 217 -27.93 -22.40 -6.26
CA THR A 217 -27.67 -23.63 -7.02
C THR A 217 -27.83 -23.39 -8.52
N LEU A 218 -28.90 -22.69 -8.94
CA LEU A 218 -29.11 -22.32 -10.34
C LEU A 218 -27.98 -21.46 -10.91
N SER A 219 -27.41 -20.53 -10.12
CA SER A 219 -26.29 -19.69 -10.57
C SER A 219 -24.99 -20.46 -10.78
N GLU A 220 -24.80 -21.55 -10.04
CA GLU A 220 -23.59 -22.38 -10.06
C GLU A 220 -23.66 -23.44 -11.15
N GLU A 221 -24.81 -24.08 -11.31
CA GLU A 221 -25.02 -25.23 -12.20
C GLU A 221 -25.61 -24.82 -13.56
N GLY A 222 -26.17 -23.60 -13.66
CA GLY A 222 -26.80 -23.06 -14.86
C GLY A 222 -28.17 -23.68 -15.19
N GLN A 223 -28.59 -24.70 -14.45
CA GLN A 223 -29.88 -25.38 -14.54
C GLN A 223 -30.25 -25.93 -13.16
N VAL A 224 -31.54 -25.94 -12.84
CA VAL A 224 -32.09 -26.66 -11.68
C VAL A 224 -33.30 -27.43 -12.19
N ASP A 225 -33.38 -28.71 -11.84
CA ASP A 225 -34.55 -29.52 -12.15
C ASP A 225 -35.75 -28.99 -11.36
N LEU A 226 -36.85 -28.70 -12.06
CA LEU A 226 -38.06 -28.16 -11.42
C LEU A 226 -38.65 -29.12 -10.37
N ASP A 227 -38.39 -30.42 -10.52
CA ASP A 227 -38.80 -31.47 -9.59
C ASP A 227 -38.04 -31.39 -8.24
N ASP A 228 -36.86 -30.77 -8.22
CA ASP A 228 -36.07 -30.53 -7.01
C ASP A 228 -36.46 -29.22 -6.31
N LEU A 229 -37.31 -28.39 -6.94
CA LEU A 229 -37.80 -27.13 -6.39
C LEU A 229 -39.12 -27.34 -5.65
N SER A 230 -39.30 -26.60 -4.56
CA SER A 230 -40.60 -26.54 -3.90
C SER A 230 -41.61 -25.75 -4.73
N ASP A 231 -42.90 -26.12 -4.71
CA ASP A 231 -43.97 -25.36 -5.36
C ASP A 231 -44.00 -23.88 -4.92
N ALA A 232 -43.60 -23.62 -3.67
CA ALA A 232 -43.48 -22.27 -3.14
C ALA A 232 -42.33 -21.51 -3.83
N SER A 233 -41.14 -22.13 -3.95
CA SER A 233 -39.98 -21.56 -4.63
C SER A 233 -40.28 -21.25 -6.09
N VAL A 234 -40.91 -22.19 -6.81
CA VAL A 234 -41.28 -22.00 -8.22
C VAL A 234 -42.25 -20.82 -8.38
N ASN A 235 -43.27 -20.73 -7.51
CA ASN A 235 -44.22 -19.62 -7.57
C ASN A 235 -43.57 -18.27 -7.24
N GLU A 236 -42.69 -18.22 -6.24
CA GLU A 236 -41.92 -17.02 -5.90
C GLU A 236 -41.04 -16.56 -7.06
N MET A 237 -40.27 -17.47 -7.67
CA MET A 237 -39.41 -17.14 -8.80
C MET A 237 -40.22 -16.73 -10.04
N LEU A 238 -41.32 -17.43 -10.32
CA LEU A 238 -42.26 -17.06 -11.38
C LEU A 238 -43.01 -15.76 -11.07
N ASN A 239 -42.91 -15.13 -9.92
CA ASN A 239 -43.48 -13.79 -9.71
C ASN A 239 -42.51 -12.66 -10.07
N ILE A 240 -41.24 -13.00 -10.33
CA ILE A 240 -40.19 -12.06 -10.71
C ILE A 240 -40.06 -12.07 -12.24
N PRO A 241 -40.40 -10.97 -12.94
CA PRO A 241 -40.37 -10.90 -14.41
C PRO A 241 -39.03 -11.33 -15.02
N GLU A 242 -37.93 -10.98 -14.36
CA GLU A 242 -36.56 -11.23 -14.79
C GLU A 242 -36.18 -12.72 -14.69
N LEU A 243 -36.71 -13.44 -13.70
CA LEU A 243 -36.46 -14.87 -13.52
C LEU A 243 -37.34 -15.73 -14.44
N ARG A 244 -38.54 -15.26 -14.80
CA ARG A 244 -39.46 -15.97 -15.71
C ARG A 244 -38.82 -16.34 -17.04
N SER A 245 -37.96 -15.48 -17.59
CA SER A 245 -37.27 -15.73 -18.86
C SER A 245 -36.17 -16.78 -18.77
N THR A 246 -35.61 -16.98 -17.58
CA THR A 246 -34.43 -17.83 -17.36
C THR A 246 -34.82 -19.22 -16.87
N ILE A 247 -35.93 -19.33 -16.13
CA ILE A 247 -36.56 -20.60 -15.80
C ILE A 247 -37.22 -21.14 -17.06
N LYS A 248 -36.40 -21.73 -17.94
CA LYS A 248 -36.92 -22.61 -18.99
C LYS A 248 -37.54 -23.80 -18.29
N VAL A 249 -38.85 -23.74 -18.14
CA VAL A 249 -39.67 -24.89 -17.81
C VAL A 249 -39.47 -25.90 -18.94
N SER A 250 -38.54 -26.84 -18.74
CA SER A 250 -38.47 -28.04 -19.55
C SER A 250 -39.65 -28.91 -19.11
N LEU A 251 -40.82 -28.64 -19.71
CA LEU A 251 -41.98 -29.54 -19.69
C LEU A 251 -41.69 -30.78 -20.55
#